data_AF-A0A7C4E4N0-F1
#
_entry.id   AF-A0A7C4E4N0-F1
#
_cell.length_a   1.000
_cell.length_b   1.000
_cell.length_c   1.000
_cell.angle_alpha   90.00
_cell.angle_beta   90.00
_cell.angle_gamma   90.00
#
_symmetry.space_group_name_H-M   'P 1'
#
loop_
_entity.id
_entity.type
_entity.pdbx_description
1 polymer ?
#
loop_
_entity_poly.entity_id
_entity_poly.type
_entity_poly.pdbx_seq_one_letter_code
_entity_poly.pdbx_strand_id
1 'polypeptide(L)'
;MDPPLGLSAYQFSSNSIKLEWWGNNSESYFSGYVVFITTNSNELYVGRDSTNHFDKPYITNSTGSLPTVQVPTTTFTSKYTYEINTLPNGSNLTVGVTYYVAVSAYSASKSTFSPLSNITNITLTN
;
A
#
# COMPACT_ATOMS: atom_id res chain seq x y z
N MET A 1 10.13 -4.69 11.44
CA MET A 1 8.76 -4.44 10.98
C MET A 1 8.34 -5.63 10.18
N ASP A 2 7.27 -6.26 10.61
CA ASP A 2 6.71 -7.43 9.94
C ASP A 2 5.93 -6.98 8.68
N PRO A 3 6.02 -7.75 7.58
CA PRO A 3 5.27 -7.45 6.36
C PRO A 3 3.76 -7.68 6.59
N PRO A 4 2.90 -6.88 5.94
CA PRO A 4 1.46 -7.14 5.93
C PRO A 4 1.12 -8.49 5.29
N LEU A 5 0.09 -9.15 5.79
CA LEU A 5 -0.30 -10.50 5.38
C LEU A 5 -1.73 -10.53 4.80
N GLY A 6 -1.96 -11.41 3.83
CA GLY A 6 -3.29 -11.69 3.30
C GLY A 6 -3.96 -10.49 2.63
N LEU A 7 -3.18 -9.66 1.92
CA LEU A 7 -3.72 -8.51 1.20
C LEU A 7 -4.77 -8.96 0.19
N SER A 8 -5.95 -8.36 0.31
CA SER A 8 -7.08 -8.53 -0.60
C SER A 8 -7.52 -7.16 -1.11
N ALA A 9 -7.93 -7.12 -2.37
CA ALA A 9 -8.45 -5.93 -3.02
C ALA A 9 -9.83 -6.25 -3.62
N TYR A 10 -10.77 -5.33 -3.43
CA TYR A 10 -12.12 -5.46 -3.96
C TYR A 10 -12.64 -4.11 -4.37
N GLN A 11 -13.54 -4.13 -5.34
CA GLN A 11 -14.15 -2.92 -5.83
C GLN A 11 -15.20 -2.48 -4.81
N PHE A 12 -15.08 -1.26 -4.32
CA PHE A 12 -15.99 -0.71 -3.31
C PHE A 12 -17.05 0.21 -3.93
N SER A 13 -16.67 0.93 -4.98
CA SER A 13 -17.57 1.70 -5.86
C SER A 13 -17.07 1.61 -7.31
N SER A 14 -17.76 2.24 -8.26
CA SER A 14 -17.31 2.30 -9.67
C SER A 14 -15.88 2.83 -9.83
N ASN A 15 -15.46 3.74 -8.94
CA ASN A 15 -14.17 4.42 -9.01
C ASN A 15 -13.37 4.29 -7.71
N SER A 16 -13.62 3.26 -6.88
CA SER A 16 -12.83 3.03 -5.67
C SER A 16 -12.50 1.57 -5.42
N ILE A 17 -11.29 1.34 -4.95
CA ILE A 17 -10.78 0.03 -4.53
C ILE A 17 -10.67 0.06 -3.02
N LYS A 18 -11.24 -0.93 -2.34
CA LYS A 18 -10.99 -1.14 -0.92
C LYS A 18 -10.02 -2.29 -0.73
N LEU A 19 -9.02 -2.04 0.11
CA LEU A 19 -7.98 -2.96 0.51
C LEU A 19 -8.24 -3.47 1.91
N GLU A 20 -7.88 -4.73 2.14
CA GLU A 20 -7.88 -5.36 3.45
C GLU A 20 -6.63 -6.20 3.64
N TRP A 21 -5.99 -6.09 4.79
CA TRP A 21 -4.85 -6.93 5.16
C TRP A 21 -4.75 -7.11 6.67
N TRP A 22 -3.93 -8.05 7.08
CA TRP A 22 -3.57 -8.28 8.48
C TRP A 22 -2.17 -7.77 8.76
N GLY A 23 -1.93 -7.30 9.98
CA GLY A 23 -0.59 -6.96 10.43
C GLY A 23 -0.48 -6.77 11.93
N ASN A 24 0.76 -6.84 12.41
CA ASN A 24 1.18 -6.57 13.77
C ASN A 24 2.59 -5.99 13.71
N ASN A 25 2.79 -4.82 14.31
CA ASN A 25 4.11 -4.20 14.40
C ASN A 25 4.20 -3.57 15.79
N SER A 26 5.09 -4.09 16.63
CA SER A 26 5.26 -3.63 18.02
C SER A 26 6.48 -2.73 18.18
N GLU A 27 7.26 -2.58 17.11
CA GLU A 27 8.49 -1.82 17.12
C GLU A 27 8.21 -0.32 17.24
N SER A 28 8.90 0.36 18.14
CA SER A 28 8.73 1.81 18.39
C SER A 28 9.01 2.71 17.18
N TYR A 29 9.71 2.19 16.17
CA TYR A 29 10.03 2.90 14.94
C TYR A 29 9.01 2.63 13.82
N PHE A 30 8.02 1.78 14.03
CA PHE A 30 6.90 1.61 13.09
C PHE A 30 6.02 2.85 13.06
N SER A 31 5.68 3.32 11.87
CA SER A 31 4.90 4.54 11.66
C SER A 31 3.53 4.28 11.04
N GLY A 32 3.34 3.13 10.38
CA GLY A 32 2.12 2.78 9.66
C GLY A 32 2.39 2.00 8.39
N TYR A 33 1.39 1.93 7.51
CA TYR A 33 1.46 1.19 6.25
C TYR A 33 1.44 2.11 5.02
N VAL A 34 2.15 1.69 3.98
CA VAL A 34 2.23 2.36 2.69
C VAL A 34 1.60 1.48 1.63
N VAL A 35 0.73 2.08 0.83
CA VAL A 35 0.01 1.42 -0.26
C VAL A 35 0.72 1.71 -1.57
N PHE A 36 1.06 0.65 -2.30
CA PHE A 36 1.62 0.70 -3.64
C PHE A 36 0.52 0.31 -4.63
N ILE A 37 0.42 1.05 -5.73
CA ILE A 37 -0.57 0.80 -6.78
C ILE A 37 -0.01 1.18 -8.14
N THR A 38 -0.22 0.33 -9.13
CA THR A 38 0.19 0.56 -10.52
C THR A 38 -0.70 -0.20 -11.49
N THR A 39 -0.71 0.21 -12.76
CA THR A 39 -1.29 -0.57 -13.86
C THR A 39 -0.29 -1.54 -14.50
N ASN A 40 0.99 -1.47 -14.12
CA ASN A 40 2.07 -2.32 -14.61
C ASN A 40 2.70 -3.12 -13.46
N SER A 41 2.33 -4.40 -13.34
CA SER A 41 2.76 -5.26 -12.23
C SER A 41 4.27 -5.32 -12.04
N ASN A 42 5.06 -5.21 -13.13
CA ASN A 42 6.52 -5.21 -13.07
C ASN A 42 7.07 -4.12 -12.17
N GLU A 43 6.41 -2.95 -12.09
CA GLU A 43 6.83 -1.85 -11.21
C GLU A 43 6.78 -2.21 -9.73
N LEU A 44 5.96 -3.19 -9.34
CA LEU A 44 5.95 -3.72 -7.96
C LEU A 44 7.03 -4.79 -7.72
N TYR A 45 7.57 -5.40 -8.77
CA TYR A 45 8.60 -6.43 -8.69
C TYR A 45 10.02 -5.88 -8.80
N VAL A 46 10.23 -4.74 -9.46
CA VAL A 46 11.57 -4.12 -9.53
C VAL A 46 11.98 -3.68 -8.12
N GLY A 47 12.98 -4.37 -7.56
CA GLY A 47 13.57 -4.08 -6.26
C GLY A 47 14.27 -2.71 -6.25
N ARG A 48 14.60 -2.23 -5.05
CA ARG A 48 15.38 -1.00 -4.80
C ARG A 48 16.38 -0.71 -5.92
N ASP A 49 16.38 0.50 -6.44
CA ASP A 49 17.53 0.94 -7.22
C ASP A 49 18.77 1.00 -6.31
N SER A 50 19.95 1.14 -6.91
CA SER A 50 21.22 1.25 -6.18
C SER A 50 21.33 2.50 -5.28
N THR A 51 20.33 3.38 -5.27
CA THR A 51 20.28 4.61 -4.46
C THR A 51 19.35 4.50 -3.25
N ASN A 52 18.81 3.31 -2.95
CA ASN A 52 17.77 3.08 -1.94
C ASN A 52 16.45 3.81 -2.23
N HIS A 53 16.23 4.29 -3.46
CA HIS A 53 14.94 4.82 -3.85
C HIS A 53 13.94 3.68 -4.08
N PHE A 54 12.76 3.86 -3.50
CA PHE A 54 11.59 3.05 -3.82
C PHE A 54 10.93 3.68 -5.06
N ASP A 55 11.34 3.25 -6.24
CA ASP A 55 10.72 3.66 -7.52
C ASP A 55 9.31 3.08 -7.72
N LYS A 56 8.77 2.36 -6.72
CA LYS A 56 7.42 1.79 -6.79
C LYS A 56 6.40 2.90 -6.62
N PRO A 57 5.40 3.05 -7.50
CA PRO A 57 4.36 4.06 -7.31
C PRO A 57 3.56 3.78 -6.03
N TYR A 58 3.53 4.77 -5.13
CA TYR A 58 2.85 4.67 -3.84
C TYR A 58 1.91 5.84 -3.60
N ILE A 59 0.90 5.62 -2.76
CA ILE A 59 -0.06 6.64 -2.37
C ILE A 59 0.50 7.39 -1.15
N THR A 60 0.40 8.70 -1.13
CA THR A 60 0.68 9.52 0.05
C THR A 60 -0.60 9.81 0.83
N ASN A 61 -0.48 10.14 2.11
CA ASN A 61 -1.61 10.67 2.88
C ASN A 61 -2.07 12.05 2.33
N SER A 62 -3.09 12.65 2.95
CA SER A 62 -3.64 13.96 2.55
C SER A 62 -2.65 15.13 2.63
N THR A 63 -1.53 14.97 3.35
CA THR A 63 -0.46 15.97 3.44
C THR A 63 0.70 15.68 2.50
N GLY A 64 0.56 14.74 1.56
CA GLY A 64 1.62 14.37 0.63
C GLY A 64 2.78 13.60 1.28
N SER A 65 2.54 12.97 2.44
CA SER A 65 3.57 12.29 3.24
C SER A 65 3.28 10.81 3.43
N LEU A 66 4.32 10.05 3.82
CA LEU A 66 4.22 8.66 4.26
C LEU A 66 4.16 8.57 5.80
N PRO A 67 3.50 7.56 6.37
CA PRO A 67 2.75 6.50 5.68
C PRO A 67 1.35 6.94 5.25
N THR A 68 0.79 6.25 4.25
CA THR A 68 -0.59 6.48 3.78
C THR A 68 -1.63 6.12 4.83
N VAL A 69 -1.33 5.10 5.66
CA VAL A 69 -2.23 4.57 6.70
C VAL A 69 -1.48 4.57 8.01
N GLN A 70 -1.75 5.58 8.85
CA GLN A 70 -1.18 5.68 10.19
C GLN A 70 -1.99 4.86 11.18
N VAL A 71 -1.32 3.94 11.88
CA VAL A 71 -1.96 3.06 12.87
C VAL A 71 -1.03 2.90 14.07
N PRO A 72 -1.58 2.65 15.27
CA PRO A 72 -0.75 2.44 16.46
C PRO A 72 0.07 1.16 16.35
N THR A 73 1.18 1.12 17.07
CA THR A 73 1.92 -0.13 17.32
C THR A 73 1.05 -1.12 18.09
N THR A 74 1.15 -2.40 17.76
CA THR A 74 0.39 -3.47 18.42
C THR A 74 1.19 -4.77 18.43
N THR A 75 1.05 -5.54 19.51
CA THR A 75 1.54 -6.92 19.61
C THR A 75 0.52 -7.93 19.08
N PHE A 76 -0.73 -7.52 18.88
CA PHE A 76 -1.80 -8.39 18.39
C PHE A 76 -2.06 -8.17 16.91
N THR A 77 -2.20 -9.26 16.16
CA THR A 77 -2.60 -9.25 14.76
C THR A 77 -3.97 -8.60 14.60
N SER A 78 -4.02 -7.52 13.84
CA SER A 78 -5.23 -6.73 13.59
C SER A 78 -5.49 -6.62 12.09
N LYS A 79 -6.77 -6.51 11.72
CA LYS A 79 -7.18 -6.28 10.33
C LYS A 79 -7.23 -4.78 10.07
N TYR A 80 -6.62 -4.34 8.98
CA TYR A 80 -6.61 -2.96 8.53
C TYR A 80 -7.31 -2.84 7.17
N THR A 81 -7.88 -1.67 6.93
CA THR A 81 -8.57 -1.35 5.69
C THR A 81 -8.07 -0.02 5.13
N TYR A 82 -8.12 0.13 3.82
CA TYR A 82 -7.86 1.40 3.15
C TYR A 82 -8.66 1.51 1.87
N GLU A 83 -9.19 2.69 1.60
CA GLU A 83 -9.90 2.98 0.35
C GLU A 83 -9.00 3.82 -0.55
N ILE A 84 -8.77 3.32 -1.76
CA ILE A 84 -8.08 4.02 -2.83
C ILE A 84 -9.14 4.69 -3.68
N ASN A 85 -9.08 6.02 -3.75
CA ASN A 85 -9.94 6.85 -4.59
C ASN A 85 -9.13 7.59 -5.68
N THR A 86 -7.82 7.71 -5.48
CA THR A 86 -6.90 8.41 -6.38
C THR A 86 -5.59 7.65 -6.50
N LEU A 87 -4.95 7.82 -7.65
CA LEU A 87 -3.63 7.29 -7.97
C LEU A 87 -2.51 8.19 -7.43
N PRO A 88 -1.25 7.70 -7.38
CA PRO A 88 -0.09 8.48 -6.90
C PRO A 88 0.10 9.84 -7.58
N ASN A 89 -0.27 9.95 -8.85
CA ASN A 89 -0.23 11.20 -9.65
C ASN A 89 -1.45 12.12 -9.43
N GLY A 90 -2.37 11.75 -8.53
CA GLY A 90 -3.60 12.49 -8.24
C GLY A 90 -4.76 12.21 -9.20
N SER A 91 -4.59 11.39 -10.25
CA SER A 91 -5.70 11.05 -11.15
C SER A 91 -6.68 10.07 -10.51
N ASN A 92 -7.94 10.10 -10.94
CA ASN A 92 -8.94 9.13 -10.49
C ASN A 92 -8.66 7.71 -11.03
N LEU A 93 -9.23 6.72 -10.35
CA LEU A 93 -9.32 5.37 -10.86
C LEU A 93 -10.25 5.31 -12.10
N THR A 94 -9.94 4.42 -13.04
CA THR A 94 -10.63 4.30 -14.33
C THR A 94 -11.26 2.91 -14.46
N VAL A 95 -12.55 2.86 -14.82
CA VAL A 95 -13.25 1.61 -15.13
C VAL A 95 -12.61 0.91 -16.33
N GLY A 96 -12.52 -0.42 -16.29
CA GLY A 96 -11.89 -1.26 -17.29
C GLY A 96 -10.37 -1.41 -17.14
N VAL A 97 -9.77 -0.71 -16.17
CA VAL A 97 -8.33 -0.81 -15.88
C VAL A 97 -8.07 -1.84 -14.78
N THR A 98 -7.07 -2.69 -15.00
CA THR A 98 -6.51 -3.55 -13.96
C THR A 98 -5.43 -2.82 -13.17
N TYR A 99 -5.60 -2.78 -11.86
CA TYR A 99 -4.64 -2.24 -10.91
C TYR A 99 -3.99 -3.37 -10.12
N TYR A 100 -2.68 -3.32 -10.00
CA TYR A 100 -1.88 -4.17 -9.14
C TYR A 100 -1.55 -3.40 -7.87
N VAL A 101 -1.73 -4.03 -6.72
CA VAL A 101 -1.56 -3.40 -5.42
C VAL A 101 -0.74 -4.26 -4.46
N ALA A 102 0.02 -3.60 -3.60
CA ALA A 102 0.77 -4.19 -2.50
C ALA A 102 0.80 -3.23 -1.31
N VAL A 103 1.07 -3.75 -0.12
CA VAL A 103 1.20 -2.94 1.10
C VAL A 103 2.52 -3.30 1.79
N SER A 104 3.18 -2.31 2.40
CA SER A 104 4.36 -2.51 3.25
C SER A 104 4.22 -1.75 4.56
N ALA A 105 4.83 -2.27 5.63
CA ALA A 105 5.02 -1.52 6.87
C ALA A 105 6.17 -0.52 6.70
N TYR A 106 6.01 0.70 7.22
CA TYR A 106 6.94 1.79 7.03
C TYR A 106 7.40 2.40 8.35
N SER A 107 8.67 2.80 8.37
CA SER A 107 9.30 3.55 9.46
C SER A 107 9.74 4.90 8.93
N ALA A 108 9.11 5.97 9.39
CA ALA A 108 9.48 7.34 9.01
C ALA A 108 10.87 7.72 9.56
N SER A 109 11.17 7.32 10.80
CA SER A 109 12.44 7.65 11.46
C SER A 109 13.64 6.93 10.86
N LYS A 110 13.43 5.76 10.26
CA LYS A 110 14.49 4.99 9.59
C LYS A 110 14.45 5.13 8.06
N SER A 111 13.39 5.70 7.50
CA SER A 111 13.12 5.74 6.06
C SER A 111 13.22 4.35 5.41
N THR A 112 12.70 3.33 6.10
CA THR A 112 12.74 1.93 5.64
C THR A 112 11.36 1.33 5.52
N PHE A 113 11.24 0.37 4.61
CA PHE A 113 10.06 -0.46 4.39
C PHE A 113 10.35 -1.90 4.84
N SER A 114 9.32 -2.62 5.31
CA SER A 114 9.35 -4.07 5.38
C SER A 114 9.22 -4.68 3.96
N PRO A 115 9.36 -6.00 3.78
CA PRO A 115 8.95 -6.64 2.53
C PRO A 115 7.49 -6.29 2.17
N LEU A 116 7.17 -6.35 0.87
CA LEU A 116 5.78 -6.20 0.43
C LEU A 116 4.94 -7.37 0.94
N SER A 117 3.64 -7.13 1.10
CA SER A 117 2.63 -8.17 1.11
C SER A 117 2.65 -9.00 -0.19
N ASN A 118 1.76 -9.99 -0.29
CA ASN A 118 1.40 -10.52 -1.60
C ASN A 118 0.93 -9.36 -2.52
N ILE A 119 1.33 -9.43 -3.79
CA ILE A 119 0.79 -8.56 -4.83
C ILE A 119 -0.55 -9.14 -5.26
N THR A 120 -1.60 -8.32 -5.21
CA THR A 120 -2.93 -8.69 -5.72
C THR A 120 -3.33 -7.73 -6.83
N ASN A 121 -4.30 -8.12 -7.64
CA ASN A 121 -4.81 -7.28 -8.71
C ASN A 121 -6.33 -7.18 -8.67
N ILE A 122 -6.83 -6.11 -9.26
CA ILE A 122 -8.26 -5.88 -9.42
C ILE A 122 -8.54 -5.11 -10.70
N THR A 123 -9.53 -5.58 -11.46
CA THR A 123 -10.08 -4.83 -12.59
C THR A 123 -11.34 -4.13 -12.14
N LEU A 124 -11.41 -2.80 -12.32
CA LEU A 124 -12.63 -2.06 -12.04
C LEU A 124 -13.67 -2.33 -13.13
N THR A 125 -14.88 -2.70 -12.74
CA THR A 125 -16.02 -2.91 -13.63
C THR A 125 -17.13 -1.91 -13.34
N ASN A 126 -18.09 -1.77 -14.26
CA ASN A 126 -19.32 -1.01 -13.97
C ASN A 126 -20.24 -1.78 -13.00
#